data_AF-A0A9D0KJB0-F1
#
_entry.id   AF-A0A9D0KJB0-F1
#
_cell.length_a   1.000
_cell.length_b   1.000
_cell.length_c   1.000
_cell.angle_alpha   90.00
_cell.angle_beta   90.00
_cell.angle_gamma   90.00
#
_symmetry.space_group_name_H-M   'P 1'
#
loop_
_entity.id
_entity.type
_entity.pdbx_description
1 polymer ?
#
loop_
_entity_poly.entity_id
_entity_poly.type
_entity_poly.pdbx_seq_one_letter_code
_entity_poly.pdbx_strand_id
1 'polypeptide(L)'
;MRLKRWRLSDQRSSRGSDEGAAREDLGPDDPGVLAARIFALAEPWRGRFIGYIADAAGYRNGRGAKPSQAQVAGWLRDRRLFRQVKAMLDTWM
;
A
#
# COMPACT_ATOMS: atom_id res chain seq x y z
N MET A 1 32.50 -36.89 23.36
CA MET A 1 31.06 -37.06 23.70
C MET A 1 30.38 -37.77 22.54
N ARG A 2 29.76 -38.93 22.80
CA ARG A 2 29.21 -39.86 21.79
C ARG A 2 27.69 -39.66 21.65
N LEU A 3 27.23 -39.88 20.41
CA LEU A 3 25.84 -39.94 19.95
C LEU A 3 24.94 -40.90 20.76
N LYS A 4 23.68 -40.50 20.96
CA LYS A 4 22.50 -41.39 21.06
C LYS A 4 21.41 -40.76 20.19
N ARG A 5 21.25 -41.20 18.93
CA ARG A 5 20.43 -42.35 18.47
C ARG A 5 18.93 -42.12 18.66
N TRP A 6 18.35 -41.49 17.64
CA TRP A 6 17.10 -41.81 16.94
C TRP A 6 16.11 -42.77 17.64
N ARG A 7 14.89 -42.26 17.86
CA ARG A 7 13.66 -43.05 17.87
C ARG A 7 12.68 -42.41 16.87
N LEU A 8 12.52 -43.06 15.73
CA LEU A 8 11.43 -42.85 14.79
C LEU A 8 10.14 -43.39 15.44
N SER A 9 9.05 -42.63 15.37
CA SER A 9 7.83 -43.06 14.69
C SER A 9 6.66 -42.10 14.99
N ASP A 10 6.17 -41.54 13.89
CA ASP A 10 4.76 -41.34 13.55
C ASP A 10 3.81 -40.73 14.58
N GLN A 11 3.41 -39.48 14.28
CA GLN A 11 1.99 -39.18 14.17
C GLN A 11 1.80 -38.09 13.11
N ARG A 12 1.64 -38.54 11.86
CA ARG A 12 0.87 -37.83 10.85
C ARG A 12 -0.59 -37.81 11.30
N SER A 13 -1.08 -36.66 11.77
CA SER A 13 -2.50 -36.33 11.65
C SER A 13 -2.71 -34.82 11.69
N SER A 14 -2.93 -34.30 10.49
CA SER A 14 -3.84 -33.21 10.14
C SER A 14 -4.37 -32.36 11.30
N ARG A 15 -3.83 -31.14 11.39
CA ARG A 15 -4.66 -29.96 11.61
C ARG A 15 -4.20 -28.88 10.64
N GLY A 16 -4.91 -28.82 9.52
CA GLY A 16 -5.09 -27.55 8.84
C GLY A 16 -5.77 -26.61 9.83
N SER A 17 -4.98 -25.67 10.34
CA SER A 17 -5.47 -24.45 10.96
C SER A 17 -4.71 -23.38 10.20
N ASP A 18 -5.33 -22.83 9.16
CA ASP A 18 -6.15 -21.63 9.34
C ASP A 18 -5.26 -20.50 9.86
N GLU A 19 -4.33 -20.07 9.01
CA GLU A 19 -3.90 -18.67 8.99
C GLU A 19 -4.34 -18.10 7.65
N GLY A 20 -5.66 -17.87 7.58
CA GLY A 20 -6.19 -16.82 6.75
C GLY A 20 -5.68 -15.48 7.24
N ALA A 21 -4.50 -15.09 6.78
CA ALA A 21 -4.17 -13.68 6.65
C ALA A 21 -4.49 -13.31 5.20
N ALA A 22 -5.71 -12.81 5.02
CA ALA A 22 -6.17 -12.00 3.89
C ALA A 22 -5.05 -11.72 2.87
N ARG A 23 -5.08 -12.26 1.64
CA ARG A 23 -6.03 -11.77 0.64
C ARG A 23 -6.54 -10.38 1.02
N GLU A 24 -5.64 -9.41 1.13
CA GLU A 24 -5.98 -8.10 0.59
C GLU A 24 -6.13 -8.35 -0.91
N ASP A 25 -7.33 -8.83 -1.26
CA ASP A 25 -7.95 -8.66 -2.55
C ASP A 25 -8.03 -7.14 -2.72
N LEU A 26 -6.88 -6.58 -3.08
CA LEU A 26 -6.69 -5.22 -3.48
C LEU A 26 -7.46 -5.12 -4.79
N GLY A 27 -8.77 -4.87 -4.66
CA GLY A 27 -9.60 -4.54 -5.80
C GLY A 27 -8.94 -3.41 -6.61
N PRO A 28 -9.48 -3.05 -7.78
CA PRO A 28 -8.96 -1.95 -8.60
C PRO A 28 -8.89 -0.57 -7.88
N ASP A 29 -9.28 -0.53 -6.61
CA ASP A 29 -9.31 0.58 -5.68
C ASP A 29 -8.23 0.51 -4.58
N ASP A 30 -7.04 0.00 -4.88
CA ASP A 30 -5.91 0.00 -3.94
C ASP A 30 -5.19 1.36 -3.86
N PRO A 31 -4.97 1.90 -2.64
CA PRO A 31 -4.18 3.12 -2.43
C PRO A 31 -2.76 3.07 -3.00
N GLY A 32 -2.11 1.90 -3.01
CA GLY A 32 -0.78 1.70 -3.58
C GLY A 32 -0.77 1.81 -5.11
N VAL A 33 -1.74 1.19 -5.78
CA VAL A 33 -1.95 1.29 -7.22
C VAL A 33 -2.28 2.72 -7.63
N LEU A 34 -3.14 3.41 -6.88
CA LEU A 34 -3.48 4.80 -7.17
C LEU A 34 -2.28 5.72 -6.99
N ALA A 35 -1.49 5.53 -5.92
CA ALA A 35 -0.24 6.26 -5.74
C ALA A 35 0.76 6.00 -6.88
N ALA A 36 0.90 4.75 -7.35
CA ALA A 36 1.76 4.42 -8.48
C ALA A 36 1.33 5.15 -9.76
N ARG A 37 0.03 5.16 -10.08
CA ARG A 37 -0.53 5.92 -11.21
C ARG A 37 -0.18 7.41 -11.13
N ILE A 38 -0.29 8.01 -9.94
CA ILE A 38 0.06 9.42 -9.72
C ILE A 38 1.55 9.69 -9.98
N PHE A 39 2.43 8.80 -9.52
CA PHE A 39 3.88 8.95 -9.71
C PHE A 39 4.33 8.72 -11.16
N ALA A 40 3.55 7.95 -11.93
CA ALA A 40 3.77 7.74 -13.36
C ALA A 40 3.34 8.93 -14.24
N LEU A 41 2.61 9.92 -13.69
CA LEU A 41 2.23 11.11 -14.43
C LEU A 41 3.45 11.91 -14.87
N ALA A 42 3.35 12.53 -16.04
CA ALA A 42 4.30 13.55 -16.48
C ALA A 42 4.14 14.84 -15.63
N GLU A 43 5.22 15.60 -15.50
CA GLU A 43 5.12 16.96 -14.99
C GLU A 43 4.34 17.85 -15.98
N PRO A 44 3.56 18.84 -15.50
CA PRO A 44 3.44 19.29 -14.11
C PRO A 44 2.38 18.55 -13.29
N TRP A 45 1.65 17.59 -13.90
CA TRP A 45 0.50 16.95 -13.26
C TRP A 45 0.88 16.12 -12.05
N ARG A 46 1.97 15.37 -12.13
CA ARG A 46 2.51 14.62 -10.99
C ARG A 46 2.73 15.54 -9.77
N GLY A 47 3.45 16.64 -9.96
CA GLY A 47 3.70 17.60 -8.88
C GLY A 47 2.41 18.19 -8.30
N ARG A 48 1.43 18.53 -9.15
CA ARG A 48 0.14 19.08 -8.70
C ARG A 48 -0.67 18.08 -7.87
N PHE A 49 -0.78 16.82 -8.31
CA PHE A 49 -1.50 15.80 -7.56
C PHE A 49 -0.81 15.48 -6.23
N ILE A 50 0.52 15.32 -6.22
CA ILE A 50 1.26 15.07 -4.97
C ILE A 50 1.11 16.24 -4.00
N GLY A 51 1.17 17.48 -4.49
CA GLY A 51 0.95 18.68 -3.68
C GLY A 51 -0.45 18.73 -3.08
N TYR A 52 -1.48 18.52 -3.91
CA TYR A 52 -2.87 18.47 -3.45
C TYR A 52 -3.09 17.42 -2.35
N ILE A 53 -2.56 16.21 -2.52
CA ILE A 53 -2.71 15.13 -1.53
C ILE A 53 -1.97 15.47 -0.24
N ALA A 54 -0.75 16.00 -0.35
CA ALA A 54 0.02 16.43 0.81
C ALA A 54 -0.72 17.50 1.62
N ASP A 55 -1.28 18.50 0.95
CA ASP A 55 -2.06 19.57 1.59
C ASP A 55 -3.31 19.00 2.27
N ALA A 56 -4.04 18.11 1.60
CA ALA A 56 -5.22 17.44 2.15
C ALA A 56 -4.90 16.55 3.37
N ALA A 57 -3.71 15.93 3.38
CA ALA A 57 -3.20 15.14 4.50
C ALA A 57 -2.65 16.02 5.64
N GLY A 58 -2.65 17.35 5.51
CA GLY A 58 -2.09 18.28 6.49
C GLY A 58 -0.57 18.21 6.60
N TYR A 59 0.10 17.69 5.57
CA TYR A 59 1.53 17.47 5.56
C TYR A 59 2.30 18.80 5.44
N ARG A 60 2.87 19.26 6.55
CA ARG A 60 3.70 20.47 6.59
C ARG A 60 5.18 20.11 6.56
N ASN A 61 5.80 20.27 5.39
CA ASN A 61 7.24 20.09 5.25
C ASN A 61 7.99 21.40 5.29
N GLY A 62 8.88 21.54 6.28
CA GLY A 62 9.64 22.76 6.52
C GLY A 62 10.73 23.10 5.49
N ARG A 63 11.05 22.23 4.51
CA ARG A 63 12.20 22.42 3.58
C ARG A 63 12.06 21.78 2.20
N GLY A 64 10.87 21.77 1.60
CA GLY A 64 10.73 21.33 0.19
C GLY A 64 10.96 19.83 -0.07
N ALA A 65 10.98 18.99 0.98
CA ALA A 65 10.99 17.55 0.81
C ALA A 65 9.69 17.10 0.12
N LYS A 66 9.82 16.36 -0.98
CA LYS A 66 8.67 15.77 -1.69
C LYS A 66 8.24 14.48 -0.99
N PRO A 67 6.93 14.25 -0.81
CA PRO A 67 6.42 12.98 -0.30
C PRO A 67 6.90 11.80 -1.16
N SER A 68 7.24 10.68 -0.52
CA SER A 68 7.49 9.41 -1.22
C SER A 68 6.17 8.76 -1.65
N GLN A 69 6.23 7.84 -2.62
CA GLN A 69 5.06 7.07 -3.07
C GLN A 69 4.40 6.30 -1.92
N ALA A 70 5.20 5.71 -1.01
CA ALA A 70 4.69 4.99 0.14
C ALA A 70 3.93 5.92 1.12
N GLN A 71 4.40 7.14 1.34
CA GLN A 71 3.68 8.13 2.15
C GLN A 71 2.35 8.53 1.50
N VAL A 72 2.36 8.77 0.18
CA VAL A 72 1.13 9.09 -0.58
C VAL A 72 0.14 7.93 -0.51
N ALA A 73 0.58 6.68 -0.71
CA ALA A 73 -0.27 5.50 -0.54
C ALA A 73 -0.84 5.40 0.88
N GLY A 74 -0.04 5.74 1.90
CA GLY A 74 -0.49 5.82 3.29
C GLY A 74 -1.62 6.82 3.50
N TRP A 75 -1.52 8.02 2.92
CA TRP A 75 -2.59 9.02 2.99
C TRP A 75 -3.84 8.62 2.20
N LEU A 76 -3.65 7.95 1.06
CA LEU A 76 -4.74 7.43 0.24
C LEU A 76 -5.49 6.25 0.89
N ARG A 77 -5.08 5.76 2.07
CA ARG A 77 -5.92 4.85 2.87
C ARG A 77 -7.17 5.55 3.42
N ASP A 78 -7.17 6.89 3.50
CA ASP A 78 -8.39 7.64 3.77
C ASP A 78 -9.36 7.52 2.59
N ARG A 79 -10.52 6.91 2.83
CA ARG A 79 -11.51 6.61 1.78
C ARG A 79 -12.12 7.85 1.13
N ARG A 80 -12.15 8.99 1.81
CA ARG A 80 -12.68 10.23 1.23
C ARG A 80 -11.65 10.80 0.26
N LEU A 81 -10.40 10.90 0.69
CA LEU A 81 -9.30 11.38 -0.13
C LEU A 81 -9.06 10.46 -1.32
N PHE A 82 -9.07 9.15 -1.12
CA PHE A 82 -8.95 8.15 -2.18
C PHE A 82 -9.96 8.39 -3.30
N ARG A 83 -11.25 8.44 -2.96
CA ARG A 83 -12.33 8.60 -3.94
C ARG A 83 -12.24 9.93 -4.68
N GLN A 84 -11.88 10.99 -3.97
CA GLN A 84 -11.71 12.31 -4.56
C GLN A 84 -10.56 12.33 -5.58
N VAL A 85 -9.39 11.81 -5.19
CA VAL A 85 -8.21 11.75 -6.06
C VAL A 85 -8.46 10.83 -7.26
N LYS A 86 -9.10 9.68 -7.05
CA LYS A 86 -9.48 8.76 -8.13
C LYS A 86 -10.41 9.44 -9.13
N ALA A 87 -11.48 10.08 -8.67
CA ALA A 87 -12.42 10.79 -9.53
C ALA A 87 -11.75 11.90 -10.34
N MET A 88 -10.80 12.63 -9.73
CA MET A 88 -10.01 13.61 -10.47
C MET A 88 -9.16 12.93 -11.54
N LEU A 89 -8.38 11.90 -11.19
CA LEU A 89 -7.53 11.21 -12.18
C LEU A 89 -8.35 10.65 -13.35
N ASP A 90 -9.49 10.04 -13.08
CA ASP A 90 -10.36 9.45 -14.11
C ASP A 90 -11.12 10.51 -14.93
N THR A 91 -11.18 11.77 -14.49
CA THR A 91 -11.79 12.87 -15.26
C THR A 91 -10.78 13.50 -16.24
N TRP A 92 -9.51 13.52 -15.87
CA TRP A 92 -8.47 14.29 -16.59
C TRP A 92 -7.49 13.40 -17.39
N MET A 93 -7.64 12.08 -17.32
CA MET A 93 -6.90 11.09 -18.12
C MET A 93 -7.86 10.16 -18.85
#